data_AF-A0A1Y1KRW6-F1
#
_entry.id   AF-A0A1Y1KRW6-F1
#
_cell.length_a   1.000
_cell.length_b   1.000
_cell.length_c   1.000
_cell.angle_alpha   90.00
_cell.angle_beta   90.00
_cell.angle_gamma   90.00
#
_symmetry.space_group_name_H-M   'P 1'
#
loop_
_entity.id
_entity.type
_entity.pdbx_description
1 polymer ?
#
loop_
_entity_poly.entity_id
_entity_poly.type
_entity_poly.pdbx_seq_one_letter_code
_entity_poly.pdbx_strand_id
1 'polypeptide(L)'
;STLRSNFSTSVTRHSGAPVMASQPREYDPEIKDIADYVANKAIDSDLAFDTARWILLDTLGCGLEGLRFKECTKLLGPIVPGTVVPNGTKVPGTPFVLDPVNGAFNIGAMIRWLDFNDCWL
;
A
#
# COMPACT_ATOMS: atom_id res chain seq x y z
N SER A 1 -66.30 20.22 -9.09
CA SER A 1 -65.43 19.25 -9.77
C SER A 1 -63.98 19.61 -9.49
N THR A 2 -63.29 18.83 -8.64
CA THR A 2 -61.87 18.42 -8.80
C THR A 2 -61.38 17.76 -7.50
N LEU A 3 -61.32 16.43 -7.47
CA LEU A 3 -60.47 15.70 -6.53
C LEU A 3 -59.02 15.92 -6.97
N ARG A 4 -58.18 16.48 -6.09
CA ARG A 4 -56.73 16.40 -6.27
C ARG A 4 -56.25 15.09 -5.65
N SER A 5 -55.92 14.14 -6.51
CA SER A 5 -55.21 12.91 -6.14
C SER A 5 -53.77 13.27 -5.78
N ASN A 6 -53.34 12.95 -4.55
CA ASN A 6 -51.94 13.03 -4.18
C ASN A 6 -51.21 11.84 -4.81
N PHE A 7 -50.37 12.13 -5.80
CA PHE A 7 -49.50 11.13 -6.41
C PHE A 7 -48.33 10.85 -5.45
N SER A 8 -48.29 9.64 -4.87
CA SER A 8 -47.19 9.16 -4.03
C SER A 8 -46.41 8.08 -4.78
N THR A 9 -45.11 8.29 -4.97
CA THR A 9 -44.20 7.37 -5.67
C THR A 9 -43.45 6.42 -4.74
N SER A 10 -43.69 6.45 -3.43
CA SER A 10 -43.02 5.55 -2.50
C SER A 10 -43.73 4.18 -2.47
N VAL A 11 -43.17 3.20 -3.17
CA VAL A 11 -43.46 1.78 -2.93
C VAL A 11 -43.05 1.43 -1.51
N THR A 12 -43.96 0.84 -0.74
CA THR A 12 -43.64 0.19 0.54
C THR A 12 -42.57 -0.86 0.27
N ARG A 13 -41.35 -0.67 0.81
CA ARG A 13 -40.29 -1.67 0.70
C ARG A 13 -40.72 -2.92 1.48
N HIS A 14 -41.26 -3.91 0.78
CA HIS A 14 -41.32 -5.28 1.28
C HIS A 14 -39.95 -5.93 1.15
N SER A 15 -38.97 -5.46 1.94
CA SER A 15 -37.77 -6.27 2.18
C SER A 15 -38.14 -7.34 3.21
N GLY A 16 -38.62 -8.48 2.72
CA GLY A 16 -38.71 -9.74 3.47
C GLY A 16 -37.36 -10.44 3.63
N ALA A 17 -36.25 -9.77 3.33
CA ALA A 17 -34.93 -10.29 3.62
C ALA A 17 -34.80 -10.36 5.15
N PRO A 18 -34.50 -11.53 5.73
CA PRO A 18 -34.21 -11.62 7.15
C PRO A 18 -33.09 -10.64 7.45
N VAL A 19 -33.16 -9.98 8.62
CA VAL A 19 -32.00 -9.27 9.16
C VAL A 19 -30.94 -10.35 9.35
N MET A 20 -30.03 -10.46 8.38
CA MET A 20 -28.83 -11.26 8.51
C MET A 20 -28.06 -10.61 9.65
N ALA A 21 -28.29 -11.08 10.87
CA ALA A 21 -27.36 -10.85 11.95
C ALA A 21 -26.01 -11.34 11.41
N SER A 22 -25.12 -10.41 11.11
CA SER A 22 -23.74 -10.76 10.80
C SER A 22 -23.18 -11.36 12.08
N GLN A 23 -23.28 -12.69 12.20
CA GLN A 23 -22.45 -13.44 13.13
C GLN A 23 -21.03 -12.89 12.95
N PRO A 24 -20.33 -12.48 14.03
CA PRO A 24 -18.96 -12.04 13.90
C PRO A 24 -18.17 -13.18 13.28
N ARG A 25 -17.78 -13.00 12.01
CA ARG A 25 -16.98 -13.97 11.30
C ARG A 25 -15.57 -13.88 11.84
N GLU A 26 -15.02 -15.00 12.24
CA GLU A 26 -13.61 -15.06 12.57
C GLU A 26 -12.77 -14.91 11.31
N TYR A 27 -11.55 -14.39 11.47
CA TYR A 27 -10.55 -14.38 10.40
C TYR A 27 -10.13 -15.81 10.04
N ASP A 28 -9.82 -16.01 8.77
CA ASP A 28 -9.27 -17.26 8.26
C ASP A 28 -7.95 -17.59 8.99
N PRO A 29 -7.65 -18.88 9.23
CA PRO A 29 -6.43 -19.32 9.91
C PRO A 29 -5.15 -18.70 9.34
N GLU A 30 -5.04 -18.58 8.02
CA GLU A 30 -3.86 -18.04 7.32
C GLU A 30 -3.61 -16.57 7.67
N ILE A 31 -4.69 -15.78 7.84
CA ILE A 31 -4.58 -14.38 8.27
C ILE A 31 -4.10 -14.31 9.73
N LYS A 32 -4.62 -15.20 10.58
CA LYS A 32 -4.22 -15.28 11.99
C LYS A 32 -2.74 -15.68 12.10
N ASP A 33 -2.27 -16.64 11.32
CA ASP A 33 -0.88 -17.12 11.33
C ASP A 33 0.11 -16.03 10.90
N ILE A 34 -0.19 -15.28 9.83
CA ILE A 34 0.64 -14.16 9.39
C ILE A 34 0.68 -13.07 10.47
N ALA A 35 -0.47 -12.72 11.05
CA ALA A 35 -0.55 -11.70 12.08
C ALA A 35 0.22 -12.09 13.34
N ASP A 36 0.10 -13.35 13.78
CA ASP A 36 0.83 -13.88 14.94
C ASP A 36 2.34 -13.90 14.68
N TYR A 37 2.77 -14.33 13.49
CA TYR A 37 4.17 -14.31 13.10
C TYR A 37 4.75 -12.90 13.14
N VAL A 38 4.08 -11.91 12.53
CA VAL A 38 4.58 -10.52 12.49
C VAL A 38 4.62 -9.89 13.89
N ALA A 39 3.63 -10.18 14.75
CA ALA A 39 3.52 -9.54 16.06
C ALA A 39 4.40 -10.19 17.14
N ASN A 40 4.53 -11.52 17.12
CA ASN A 40 5.03 -12.28 18.28
C ASN A 40 6.31 -13.08 18.00
N LYS A 41 6.70 -13.30 16.74
CA LYS A 41 7.90 -14.09 16.44
C LYS A 41 9.17 -13.27 16.61
N ALA A 42 10.02 -13.67 17.55
CA ALA A 42 11.40 -13.18 17.63
C ALA A 42 12.27 -13.84 16.55
N ILE A 43 13.10 -13.03 15.88
CA ILE A 43 14.11 -13.47 14.91
C ILE A 43 15.47 -13.50 15.62
N ASP A 44 16.08 -14.68 15.73
CA ASP A 44 17.31 -14.95 16.49
C ASP A 44 18.45 -15.50 15.61
N SER A 45 18.49 -15.08 14.34
CA SER A 45 19.49 -15.51 13.36
C SER A 45 20.43 -14.37 12.95
N ASP A 46 21.67 -14.43 13.42
CA ASP A 46 22.73 -13.48 13.03
C ASP A 46 22.93 -13.45 11.51
N LEU A 47 22.85 -14.62 10.86
CA LEU A 47 22.96 -14.73 9.40
C LEU A 47 21.83 -13.99 8.68
N ALA A 48 20.60 -14.05 9.22
CA ALA A 48 19.46 -13.33 8.65
C ALA A 48 19.67 -11.81 8.72
N PHE A 49 20.16 -11.29 9.86
CA PHE A 49 20.45 -9.87 10.01
C PHE A 49 21.64 -9.41 9.17
N ASP A 50 22.71 -10.20 9.08
CA ASP A 50 23.87 -9.87 8.24
C ASP A 50 23.47 -9.81 6.76
N THR A 51 22.71 -10.79 6.29
CA THR A 51 22.19 -10.84 4.92
C THR A 51 21.22 -9.69 4.65
N ALA A 52 20.31 -9.37 5.58
CA ALA A 52 19.39 -8.25 5.45
C ALA A 52 20.12 -6.90 5.31
N ARG A 53 21.26 -6.73 6.00
CA ARG A 53 22.11 -5.53 5.82
C ARG A 53 22.64 -5.42 4.39
N TRP A 54 23.08 -6.54 3.80
CA TRP A 54 23.55 -6.57 2.42
C TRP A 54 22.42 -6.31 1.42
N ILE A 55 21.25 -6.92 1.62
CA ILE A 55 20.07 -6.71 0.78
C ILE A 55 19.64 -5.23 0.82
N LEU A 56 19.68 -4.58 1.98
CA LEU A 56 19.35 -3.16 2.09
C LEU A 56 20.26 -2.30 1.20
N LEU A 57 21.58 -2.53 1.25
CA LEU A 57 22.54 -1.77 0.45
C LEU A 57 22.38 -2.03 -1.05
N ASP A 58 22.19 -3.29 -1.43
CA ASP A 58 21.96 -3.72 -2.82
C ASP A 58 20.68 -3.09 -3.40
N THR A 59 19.57 -3.18 -2.66
CA THR A 59 18.26 -2.64 -3.04
C THR A 59 18.32 -1.13 -3.22
N LEU A 60 18.98 -0.41 -2.30
CA LEU A 60 19.20 1.03 -2.43
C LEU A 60 20.06 1.37 -3.66
N GLY A 61 21.11 0.58 -3.93
CA GLY A 61 21.95 0.71 -5.12
C GLY A 61 21.15 0.57 -6.42
N CYS A 62 20.33 -0.47 -6.52
CA CYS A 62 19.42 -0.69 -7.65
C CYS A 62 18.46 0.48 -7.86
N GLY A 63 17.88 1.00 -6.78
CA GLY A 63 16.99 2.16 -6.83
C GLY A 63 17.69 3.43 -7.33
N LEU A 64 18.93 3.69 -6.89
CA LEU A 64 19.71 4.83 -7.36
C LEU A 64 20.10 4.71 -8.84
N GLU A 65 20.45 3.51 -9.31
CA GLU A 65 20.74 3.27 -10.73
C GLU A 65 19.48 3.48 -11.60
N GLY A 66 18.30 3.11 -11.08
CA GLY A 66 17.01 3.37 -11.72
C GLY A 66 16.76 4.85 -12.05
N LEU A 67 17.28 5.79 -11.24
CA LEU A 67 17.13 7.23 -11.46
C LEU A 67 17.80 7.74 -12.75
N ARG A 68 18.68 6.95 -13.36
CA ARG A 68 19.31 7.30 -14.65
C ARG A 68 18.35 7.10 -15.84
N PHE A 69 17.23 6.41 -15.63
CA PHE A 69 16.26 6.09 -16.68
C PHE A 69 15.07 7.04 -16.61
N LYS A 70 14.88 7.85 -17.67
CA LYS A 70 13.78 8.82 -17.74
C LYS A 70 12.40 8.18 -17.57
N GLU A 71 12.25 6.95 -18.05
CA GLU A 71 11.03 6.17 -17.93
C GLU A 71 10.70 5.79 -16.47
N CYS A 72 11.71 5.65 -15.62
CA CYS A 72 11.53 5.49 -14.17
C CYS A 72 11.15 6.84 -13.57
N THR A 73 12.00 7.86 -13.77
CA THR A 73 11.87 9.15 -13.09
C THR A 73 10.60 9.91 -13.43
N LYS A 74 10.00 9.68 -14.61
CA LYS A 74 8.73 10.32 -15.00
C LYS A 74 7.53 9.91 -14.12
N LEU A 75 7.64 8.78 -13.42
CA LEU A 75 6.60 8.25 -12.53
C LEU A 75 6.83 8.65 -11.06
N LEU A 76 7.96 9.30 -10.77
CA LEU A 76 8.34 9.71 -9.42
C LEU A 76 7.85 11.14 -9.12
N GLY A 77 7.92 11.50 -7.84
CA GLY A 77 7.51 12.79 -7.31
C GLY A 77 6.07 12.81 -6.80
N PRO A 78 5.59 13.99 -6.37
CA PRO A 78 4.23 14.16 -5.87
C PRO A 78 3.23 14.11 -7.03
N ILE A 79 2.03 13.57 -6.77
CA ILE A 79 0.91 13.58 -7.73
C ILE A 79 0.59 15.01 -8.17
N VAL A 80 0.61 15.96 -7.22
CA VAL A 80 0.42 17.39 -7.49
C VAL A 80 1.74 18.13 -7.20
N PRO A 81 2.38 18.73 -8.23
CA PRO A 81 3.60 19.52 -8.04
C PRO A 81 3.40 20.65 -7.02
N GLY A 82 4.40 20.84 -6.14
CA GLY A 82 4.34 21.85 -5.08
C GLY A 82 3.66 21.40 -3.78
N THR A 83 3.19 20.15 -3.70
CA THR A 83 2.69 19.57 -2.44
C THR A 83 3.76 19.59 -1.36
N VAL A 84 3.41 20.09 -0.18
CA VAL A 84 4.28 20.10 1.01
C VAL A 84 3.71 19.14 2.03
N VAL A 85 4.52 18.15 2.43
CA VAL A 85 4.15 17.16 3.45
C VAL A 85 5.08 17.33 4.65
N PRO A 86 4.61 17.89 5.78
CA PRO A 86 5.40 18.00 7.00
C PRO A 86 5.85 16.61 7.46
N ASN A 87 7.15 16.44 7.74
CA ASN A 87 7.73 15.15 8.14
C ASN A 87 7.44 13.99 7.18
N GLY A 88 7.31 14.27 5.88
CA GLY A 88 7.04 13.26 4.86
C GLY A 88 8.22 12.29 4.64
N THR A 89 7.90 11.18 3.96
CA THR A 89 8.87 10.19 3.50
C THR A 89 9.80 10.81 2.46
N LYS A 90 11.11 10.64 2.68
CA LYS A 90 12.15 11.09 1.75
C LYS A 90 12.45 9.97 0.75
N VAL A 91 12.44 10.29 -0.54
CA VAL A 91 12.80 9.34 -1.59
C VAL A 91 14.30 9.43 -1.87
N PRO A 92 15.10 8.37 -1.62
CA PRO A 92 16.56 8.40 -1.75
C PRO A 92 17.02 8.88 -3.14
N GLY A 93 18.08 9.69 -3.20
CA GLY A 93 18.62 10.21 -4.47
C GLY A 93 17.77 11.29 -5.15
N THR A 94 16.68 11.76 -4.51
CA THR A 94 15.80 12.80 -5.05
C THR A 94 15.54 13.91 -4.01
N PRO A 95 15.04 15.09 -4.42
CA PRO A 95 14.62 16.12 -3.48
C PRO A 95 13.19 15.90 -2.93
N PHE A 96 12.54 14.77 -3.24
CA PHE A 96 11.12 14.59 -2.94
C PHE A 96 10.88 14.25 -1.47
N VAL A 97 9.88 14.92 -0.89
CA VAL A 97 9.31 14.66 0.44
C VAL A 97 7.81 14.45 0.26
N LEU A 98 7.35 13.23 0.44
CA LEU A 98 6.01 12.77 0.06
C LEU A 98 5.25 12.20 1.26
N ASP A 99 3.94 12.01 1.12
CA ASP A 99 3.19 11.18 2.06
C ASP A 99 3.68 9.72 2.01
N PRO A 100 3.45 8.90 3.05
CA PRO A 100 3.98 7.55 3.10
C PRO A 100 3.52 6.64 1.97
N VAL A 101 2.32 6.86 1.39
CA VAL A 101 1.80 6.04 0.30
C VAL A 101 2.55 6.33 -0.99
N ASN A 102 2.68 7.61 -1.37
CA ASN A 102 3.45 7.99 -2.55
C ASN A 102 4.95 7.72 -2.38
N GLY A 103 5.50 7.92 -1.17
CA GLY A 103 6.88 7.58 -0.85
C GLY A 103 7.16 6.09 -1.05
N ALA A 104 6.26 5.21 -0.59
CA ALA A 104 6.38 3.77 -0.79
C ALA A 104 6.33 3.39 -2.28
N PHE A 105 5.42 3.98 -3.07
CA PHE A 105 5.36 3.75 -4.52
C PHE A 105 6.66 4.18 -5.21
N ASN A 106 7.17 5.37 -4.89
CA ASN A 106 8.39 5.91 -5.49
C ASN A 106 9.59 4.98 -5.23
N ILE A 107 9.79 4.59 -3.97
CA ILE A 107 10.87 3.68 -3.58
C ILE A 107 10.68 2.31 -4.24
N GLY A 108 9.48 1.73 -4.18
CA GLY A 108 9.18 0.41 -4.76
C GLY A 108 9.39 0.37 -6.28
N ALA A 109 8.94 1.40 -7.00
CA ALA A 109 9.15 1.51 -8.44
C ALA A 109 10.63 1.64 -8.81
N MET A 110 11.40 2.41 -8.03
CA MET A 110 12.84 2.58 -8.26
C MET A 110 13.62 1.27 -8.08
N ILE A 111 13.43 0.60 -6.93
CA ILE A 111 14.28 -0.55 -6.57
C ILE A 111 14.07 -1.75 -7.50
N ARG A 112 12.88 -1.88 -8.11
CA ARG A 112 12.54 -2.98 -9.01
C ARG A 112 12.69 -2.63 -10.49
N TRP A 113 13.00 -1.36 -10.82
CA TRP A 113 12.94 -0.85 -12.20
C TRP A 113 13.77 -1.64 -13.20
N LEU A 114 14.99 -2.01 -12.81
CA LEU A 114 15.97 -2.67 -13.68
C LEU A 114 16.03 -4.19 -13.50
N ASP A 115 15.26 -4.75 -12.58
CA ASP A 115 15.27 -6.18 -12.27
C ASP A 115 16.64 -6.71 -11.81
N PHE A 116 17.35 -5.91 -11.01
CA PHE A 116 18.67 -6.26 -10.45
C PHE A 116 18.65 -6.46 -8.94
N ASN A 117 17.52 -6.20 -8.28
CA ASN A 117 17.38 -6.49 -6.86
C ASN A 117 17.35 -8.01 -6.62
N ASP A 118 17.34 -8.39 -5.35
CA ASP A 118 17.26 -9.77 -4.90
C ASP A 118 16.11 -10.59 -5.53
N CYS A 119 16.33 -11.89 -5.63
CA CYS A 119 15.38 -12.86 -6.15
C CYS A 119 15.25 -14.06 -5.21
N TRP A 120 14.02 -14.60 -5.13
CA TRP A 120 13.73 -15.91 -4.57
C TRP A 120 13.25 -16.83 -5.70
N LEU A 121 13.97 -17.93 -5.95
CA LEU A 121 13.75 -18.85 -7.09
C LEU A 121 13.13 -20.18 -6.65
#